data_AF-A0A165H8H7-F1
#
_entry.id   AF-A0A165H8H7-F1
#
_cell.length_a   1.000
_cell.length_b   1.000
_cell.length_c   1.000
_cell.angle_alpha   90.00
_cell.angle_beta   90.00
_cell.angle_gamma   90.00
#
_symmetry.space_group_name_H-M   'P 1'
#
loop_
_entity.id
_entity.type
_entity.pdbx_description
1 polymer ?
#
loop_
_entity_poly.entity_id
_entity_poly.type
_entity_poly.pdbx_seq_one_letter_code
_entity_poly.pdbx_strand_id
1 'polypeptide(L)' 'MCFFRRVRNHYKRCGHYIDLPDEEVKCQDRFCKFSTAHPEDCVPPECTKTCWQYHQFPQQYTPVIDTYCPVCVETGVTN' A
#
# COMPACT_ATOMS: atom_id res chain seq x y z
N MET A 1 2.54 10.93 -9.21
CA MET A 1 2.25 11.39 -7.84
C MET A 1 1.86 10.21 -6.93
N CYS A 2 2.74 9.79 -6.02
CA CYS A 2 2.41 8.88 -4.93
C CYS A 2 1.77 9.75 -3.86
N PHE A 3 0.44 9.81 -3.91
CA PHE A 3 -0.37 10.59 -2.99
C PHE A 3 -1.23 9.72 -2.12
N PHE A 4 -1.70 8.56 -2.57
CA PHE A 4 -2.63 7.73 -1.80
C PHE A 4 -2.03 6.38 -1.45
N ARG A 5 -2.01 6.08 -0.16
CA ARG A 5 -1.63 4.82 0.44
C ARG A 5 -2.81 3.87 0.40
N ARG A 6 -2.57 2.63 -0.06
CA ARG A 6 -3.52 1.53 -0.08
C ARG A 6 -3.07 0.44 0.87
N VAL A 7 -3.86 0.18 1.90
CA VAL A 7 -3.57 -0.87 2.88
C VAL A 7 -4.68 -1.90 2.86
N ARG A 8 -4.30 -3.17 2.81
CA ARG A 8 -5.25 -4.29 2.88
C ARG A 8 -4.95 -5.14 4.11
N ASN A 9 -5.77 -5.07 5.14
CA ASN A 9 -5.56 -5.89 6.34
C ASN A 9 -5.97 -7.33 6.07
N HIS A 10 -5.08 -8.29 6.34
CA HIS A 10 -5.37 -9.71 6.33
C HIS A 10 -5.53 -10.21 7.77
N TYR A 11 -6.73 -10.68 8.13
CA TYR A 11 -7.06 -11.16 9.46
C TYR A 11 -6.89 -12.68 9.55
N LYS A 12 -5.88 -13.17 10.28
CA LYS A 12 -5.52 -14.60 10.30
C LYS A 12 -6.65 -15.49 10.82
N ARG A 13 -7.40 -15.03 11.83
CA ARG A 13 -8.38 -15.89 12.53
C ARG A 13 -9.63 -16.20 11.71
N CYS A 14 -9.98 -15.35 10.75
CA CYS A 14 -11.10 -15.58 9.83
C CYS A 14 -10.68 -15.66 8.35
N GLY A 15 -9.43 -15.35 8.01
CA GLY A 15 -8.92 -15.34 6.63
C GLY A 15 -9.46 -14.18 5.78
N HIS A 16 -10.17 -13.22 6.37
CA HIS A 16 -10.76 -12.10 5.64
C HIS A 16 -9.74 -11.02 5.30
N TYR A 17 -9.95 -10.39 4.14
CA TYR A 17 -9.22 -9.22 3.69
C TYR A 17 -10.12 -7.99 3.73
N ILE A 18 -9.68 -6.94 4.41
CA ILE A 18 -10.40 -5.67 4.48
C ILE A 18 -9.50 -4.57 3.91
N ASP A 19 -9.98 -3.91 2.87
CA ASP A 19 -9.34 -2.71 2.32
C ASP A 19 -9.61 -1.53 3.26
N LEU A 20 -8.55 -0.88 3.71
CA LEU A 20 -8.64 0.36 4.47
C LEU A 20 -8.85 1.56 3.53
N PRO A 21 -9.42 2.66 4.03
CA PRO A 21 -9.53 3.89 3.26
C PRO A 21 -8.18 4.36 2.73
N ASP A 22 -8.19 4.92 1.52
CA ASP A 22 -7.01 5.53 0.92
C ASP A 22 -6.54 6.71 1.79
N GLU A 23 -5.27 6.71 2.19
CA GLU A 23 -4.68 7.75 3.04
C GLU A 23 -3.65 8.58 2.28
N GLU A 24 -3.62 9.91 2.48
CA GLU A 24 -2.62 10.72 1.79
C GLU A 24 -1.21 10.48 2.36
N VAL A 25 -0.29 9.96 1.55
CA VAL A 25 1.13 9.76 1.89
C VAL A 25 1.99 10.34 0.78
N LYS A 26 2.69 11.44 1.10
CA LYS A 26 3.61 12.10 0.17
C LYS A 26 4.89 11.28 0.01
N CYS A 27 5.21 10.94 -1.23
CA CYS A 27 6.51 10.39 -1.62
C CYS A 27 7.36 11.48 -2.26
N GLN A 28 8.59 11.65 -1.80
CA GLN A 28 9.57 12.60 -2.34
C GLN A 28 10.82 11.89 -2.88
N ASP A 29 10.74 10.59 -3.17
CA ASP A 29 11.87 9.82 -3.69
C ASP A 29 12.05 10.05 -5.19
N ARG A 30 13.25 10.45 -5.64
CA ARG A 30 13.56 10.65 -7.07
C ARG A 30 13.53 9.35 -7.88
N PHE A 31 13.71 8.19 -7.25
CA PHE A 31 13.70 6.89 -7.90
C PHE A 31 12.32 6.26 -7.94
N CYS A 32 11.30 6.89 -7.38
CA CYS A 32 9.94 6.42 -7.51
C CYS A 32 9.29 7.10 -8.72
N LYS A 33 8.94 6.36 -9.78
CA LYS A 33 8.30 6.95 -10.98
C LYS A 33 6.98 7.66 -10.69
N PHE A 34 6.39 7.33 -9.55
CA PHE A 34 5.17 7.96 -9.08
C PHE A 34 5.47 9.17 -8.20
N SER A 35 6.67 9.46 -7.73
CA SER A 35 6.95 10.64 -6.90
C SER A 35 6.77 11.95 -7.67
N THR A 36 6.45 13.06 -6.98
CA THR A 36 6.54 14.41 -7.57
C THR A 36 7.98 14.84 -7.79
N ALA A 37 8.92 14.26 -7.03
CA ALA A 37 10.35 14.55 -7.15
C ALA A 37 11.03 13.69 -8.24
N HIS A 38 10.27 12.85 -8.95
CA HIS A 38 10.82 12.05 -10.04
C HIS A 38 11.15 12.96 -11.23
N PRO A 39 12.36 12.87 -11.81
CA PRO A 39 12.75 13.72 -12.92
C PRO A 39 11.91 13.41 -14.17
N GLU A 40 11.58 14.45 -14.95
CA GLU A 40 10.84 14.30 -16.22
C GLU A 40 11.72 13.68 -17.33
N ASP A 41 13.04 13.81 -17.21
CA ASP A 41 14.05 13.23 -18.11
C ASP A 41 14.37 11.76 -17.78
N CYS A 42 13.91 11.24 -16.63
CA CYS A 42 14.08 9.85 -16.27
C CYS A 42 13.03 8.97 -16.98
N VAL A 43 13.32 8.58 -18.22
CA VAL A 43 12.39 7.83 -19.10
C VAL A 43 12.86 6.39 -19.38
N PRO A 44 11.97 5.50 -19.85
CA PRO A 44 12.37 4.16 -20.30
C PRO A 44 13.40 4.21 -21.44
N PRO A 45 14.34 3.24 -21.54
CA PRO A 45 14.38 1.97 -20.80
C PRO A 45 15.17 2.03 -19.48
N GLU A 46 15.93 3.09 -19.20
CA GLU A 46 16.78 3.13 -18.00
C GLU A 46 15.97 3.36 -16.72
N CYS A 47 14.87 4.13 -16.79
CA CYS A 47 13.93 4.29 -15.68
C CYS A 47 13.37 2.93 -15.20
N THR A 48 13.05 2.00 -16.11
CA THR A 48 12.45 0.72 -15.71
C THR A 48 13.41 -0.22 -14.97
N LYS A 49 14.72 0.01 -15.12
CA LYS A 49 15.79 -0.76 -14.47
C LYS A 49 16.23 -0.14 -13.14
N THR A 50 16.15 1.18 -13.02
CA THR A 50 16.73 1.94 -11.90
C THR A 50 15.70 2.47 -10.91
N CYS A 51 14.45 2.64 -11.34
CA CYS A 51 13.39 3.25 -10.55
C CYS A 51 12.33 2.24 -10.11
N TRP A 52 11.65 2.54 -9.01
CA TRP A 52 10.51 1.76 -8.51
C TRP A 52 9.37 1.77 -9.52
N GLN A 53 9.05 0.59 -10.04
CA GLN A 53 8.00 0.41 -11.04
C GLN A 53 6.61 0.22 -10.45
N TYR A 54 6.54 -0.06 -9.15
CA TYR A 54 5.32 -0.29 -8.39
C TYR A 54 5.36 0.50 -7.09
N HIS A 55 4.20 0.77 -6.51
CA HIS A 55 4.12 1.35 -5.17
C HIS A 55 4.86 0.46 -4.17
N GLN A 56 5.72 1.09 -3.36
CA GLN A 56 6.50 0.41 -2.34
C GLN A 56 5.85 0.62 -0.97
N PHE A 57 6.43 0.02 0.07
CA PHE A 57 6.14 0.44 1.43
C PHE A 57 6.66 1.88 1.63
N PRO A 58 5.91 2.78 2.32
CA PRO A 58 4.64 2.56 3.03
C PRO A 58 3.37 2.83 2.19
N GLN A 59 3.47 3.08 0.89
CA GLN A 59 2.31 3.41 0.05
C GLN A 59 1.42 2.20 -0.25
N GLN A 60 1.96 0.99 -0.26
CA GLN A 60 1.16 -0.23 -0.43
C GLN A 60 1.70 -1.36 0.43
N TYR A 61 0.87 -1.93 1.30
CA TYR A 61 1.20 -3.11 2.08
C TYR A 61 -0.05 -3.84 2.59
N THR A 62 0.15 -5.11 2.95
CA THR A 62 -0.90 -5.98 3.46
C THR A 62 -0.47 -6.51 4.83
N PRO A 63 -0.77 -5.81 5.94
CA PRO A 63 -0.38 -6.29 7.26
C PRO A 63 -1.20 -7.53 7.61
N VAL A 64 -0.54 -8.48 8.27
CA VAL A 64 -1.18 -9.71 8.73
C VAL A 64 -1.45 -9.59 10.22
N ILE A 65 -2.73 -9.54 10.58
CA ILE A 65 -3.21 -9.27 11.94
C ILE A 65 -3.78 -10.56 12.52
N ASP A 66 -3.29 -10.98 13.69
CA ASP A 66 -3.72 -12.22 14.34
C ASP A 66 -4.98 -12.03 15.21
N THR A 67 -6.02 -11.46 14.61
CA THR A 67 -7.33 -11.24 15.25
C THR A 67 -8.46 -11.54 14.26
N TYR A 68 -9.71 -11.51 14.73
CA TYR A 68 -10.88 -11.48 13.86
C TYR A 68 -11.03 -10.10 13.20
N CYS A 69 -11.63 -10.05 12.00
CA CYS A 69 -11.94 -8.80 11.33
C CYS A 69 -13.15 -8.10 11.97
N PRO A 70 -13.31 -6.77 11.79
CA PRO A 70 -14.41 -6.00 12.39
C PRO A 70 -15.79 -6.59 12.08
N VAL A 71 -15.99 -7.04 10.84
CA VAL A 71 -17.24 -7.68 10.39
C VAL A 71 -17.54 -8.95 11.18
N CYS A 72 -16.53 -9.82 11.40
CA CYS A 72 -16.72 -11.05 12.18
C CYS A 72 -17.08 -10.73 13.64
N VAL A 73 -16.42 -9.71 14.22
CA VAL A 73 -16.69 -9.26 15.58
C VAL A 73 -18.14 -8.74 15.71
N GLU A 74 -18.61 -7.96 14.75
CA GLU A 74 -20.00 -7.47 14.71
C GLU A 74 -21.02 -8.62 14.57
N THR A 75 -20.67 -9.68 13.84
CA THR A 75 -21.53 -10.88 13.70
C THR A 75 -21.51 -11.81 14.92
N GLY A 76 -20.80 -11.45 16.00
CA GLY A 76 -20.79 -12.18 17.26
C GLY A 76 -19.62 -13.16 17.44
N VAL A 77 -18.61 -13.14 16.56
CA VAL A 77 -17.38 -13.91 16.75
C VAL A 77 -16.50 -13.17 17.78
N THR A 78 -16.33 -13.75 18.96
CA THR A 78 -15.49 -13.17 20.02
C THR A 78 -14.06 -13.72 19.96
N ASN A 79 -13.10 -12.85 20.35
CA ASN A 79 -11.66 -13.07 20.33
C ASN A 79 -11.19 -14.09 21.38
#